data_AF-A0A9D7PBU6-F1
#
_entry.id   AF-A0A9D7PBU6-F1
#
_cell.length_a   1.000
_cell.length_b   1.000
_cell.length_c   1.000
_cell.angle_alpha   90.00
_cell.angle_beta   90.00
_cell.angle_gamma   90.00
#
_symmetry.space_group_name_H-M   'P 1'
#
loop_
_entity.id
_entity.type
_entity.pdbx_description
1 polymer ?
#
loop_
_entity_poly.entity_id
_entity_poly.type
_entity_poly.pdbx_seq_one_letter_code
_entity_poly.pdbx_strand_id
1 'polypeptide(L)'
;MTTTQDIQFAVTGQSLILDCEDGRPASITDVQVWSTSADDTSTEEAATTGSAAVETNPNTTLSAAGGSGVDPTSLTVTSATSIAVARVYRLAAASGLYEDVTIASVSGTTVTVKQPLINDYPSGSTLKSCRATIGIDATWVADLNNLSPTWTPNPAYRVRWTVVDGAGATQVYDRYFDLVRYAARHGVTPPMVEARWPGWLDGLPLDCRTDQGRSIIDRAFKALRFDLYGDNKADQAIRNAEAVAELTILRAQLLAIEDAATTGGGVDGNRYENAKKVYDQRYQQFVRAPVIAVDTSGGGAAQPIAPTPLWRR
;
A
#
# COMPACT_ATOMS: atom_id res chain seq x y z
N MET A 1 9.16 -2.89 0.07
CA MET A 1 8.32 -4.05 0.41
C MET A 1 6.90 -3.83 -0.13
N THR A 2 6.62 -4.43 -1.28
CA THR A 2 5.36 -4.34 -2.00
C THR A 2 4.33 -5.29 -1.37
N THR A 3 3.15 -4.76 -1.05
CA THR A 3 2.05 -5.49 -0.44
C THR A 3 1.29 -6.29 -1.51
N THR A 4 0.75 -7.48 -1.16
CA THR A 4 -0.18 -8.22 -2.02
C THR A 4 -1.30 -7.31 -2.52
N GLN A 5 -1.58 -7.36 -3.82
CA GLN A 5 -2.60 -6.53 -4.44
C GLN A 5 -3.98 -7.20 -4.34
N ASP A 6 -4.97 -6.48 -3.83
CA ASP A 6 -6.36 -6.95 -3.82
C ASP A 6 -7.05 -6.53 -5.12
N ILE A 7 -7.52 -7.51 -5.90
CA ILE A 7 -8.31 -7.32 -7.12
C ILE A 7 -9.77 -7.62 -6.80
N GLN A 8 -10.68 -6.71 -7.16
CA GLN A 8 -12.08 -6.87 -6.81
C GLN A 8 -12.82 -7.79 -7.80
N PHE A 9 -13.50 -8.80 -7.27
CA PHE A 9 -14.31 -9.74 -8.04
C PHE A 9 -15.40 -9.04 -8.86
N ALA A 10 -15.55 -9.47 -10.12
CA ALA A 10 -16.53 -8.95 -11.09
C ALA A 10 -16.42 -7.44 -11.41
N VAL A 11 -15.29 -6.79 -11.09
CA VAL A 11 -15.03 -5.39 -11.46
C VAL A 11 -14.05 -5.35 -12.63
N THR A 12 -14.51 -4.89 -13.79
CA THR A 12 -13.68 -4.80 -15.00
C THR A 12 -12.78 -3.57 -14.99
N GLY A 13 -11.72 -3.59 -15.82
CA GLY A 13 -10.81 -2.45 -15.98
C GLY A 13 -9.74 -2.31 -14.89
N GLN A 14 -9.57 -3.31 -14.03
CA GLN A 14 -8.48 -3.35 -13.05
C GLN A 14 -7.15 -3.75 -13.72
N SER A 15 -6.04 -3.49 -13.05
CA SER A 15 -4.70 -3.77 -13.57
C SER A 15 -3.79 -4.29 -12.47
N LEU A 16 -2.92 -5.22 -12.83
CA LEU A 16 -1.80 -5.62 -11.98
C LEU A 16 -0.72 -4.55 -12.08
N ILE A 17 -0.09 -4.25 -10.94
CA ILE A 17 0.87 -3.15 -10.82
C ILE A 17 2.22 -3.69 -10.36
N LEU A 18 3.27 -3.26 -11.06
CA LEU A 18 4.65 -3.43 -10.62
C LEU A 18 5.28 -2.06 -10.36
N ASP A 19 5.61 -1.79 -9.10
CA ASP A 19 6.58 -0.74 -8.76
C ASP A 19 7.97 -1.38 -8.69
N CYS A 20 8.84 -1.02 -9.62
CA CYS A 20 10.19 -1.58 -9.75
C CYS A 20 11.13 -0.98 -8.69
N GLU A 21 11.80 -1.83 -7.91
CA GLU A 21 12.67 -1.41 -6.80
C GLU A 21 14.04 -0.94 -7.31
N ASP A 22 14.52 -1.50 -8.42
CA ASP A 22 15.77 -1.09 -9.08
C ASP A 22 15.60 0.16 -9.96
N GLY A 23 14.37 0.67 -10.03
CA GLY A 23 14.02 1.91 -10.71
C GLY A 23 13.22 1.76 -11.97
N ARG A 24 13.16 2.85 -12.76
CA ARG A 24 12.31 2.88 -13.95
C ARG A 24 12.74 1.82 -14.97
N PRO A 25 11.86 0.87 -15.32
CA PRO A 25 12.15 -0.12 -16.35
C PRO A 25 12.17 0.53 -17.75
N ALA A 26 12.99 -0.02 -18.64
CA ALA A 26 13.00 0.37 -20.05
C ALA A 26 11.83 -0.27 -20.81
N SER A 27 11.56 -1.55 -20.56
CA SER A 27 10.43 -2.28 -21.12
C SER A 27 10.03 -3.46 -20.24
N ILE A 28 8.82 -3.97 -20.47
CA ILE A 28 8.33 -5.24 -19.92
C ILE A 28 8.28 -6.22 -21.09
N THR A 29 9.00 -7.33 -20.97
CA THR A 29 9.07 -8.33 -22.05
C THR A 29 7.99 -9.38 -21.90
N ASP A 30 7.61 -9.72 -20.66
CA ASP A 30 6.62 -10.73 -20.39
C ASP A 30 5.96 -10.57 -19.02
N VAL A 31 4.71 -11.00 -18.90
CA VAL A 31 3.97 -11.08 -17.63
C VAL A 31 3.17 -12.35 -17.60
N GLN A 32 3.40 -13.17 -16.58
CA GLN A 32 2.79 -14.49 -16.45
C GLN A 32 2.15 -14.67 -15.08
N VAL A 33 1.02 -15.37 -15.00
CA VAL A 33 0.27 -15.57 -13.76
C VAL A 33 0.09 -17.05 -13.44
N TRP A 34 0.32 -17.43 -12.18
CA TRP A 34 0.03 -18.76 -11.68
C TRP A 34 -0.66 -18.69 -10.32
N SER A 35 -1.38 -19.75 -9.97
CA SER A 35 -1.71 -20.01 -8.56
C SER A 35 -0.42 -20.13 -7.75
N THR A 36 -0.39 -19.61 -6.54
CA THR A 36 0.75 -19.74 -5.61
C THR A 36 1.02 -21.17 -5.17
N SER A 37 0.03 -22.05 -5.30
CA SER A 37 0.17 -23.49 -5.05
C SER A 37 0.79 -24.27 -6.20
N ALA A 38 0.92 -23.64 -7.37
CA ALA A 38 1.39 -24.26 -8.60
C ALA A 38 2.82 -23.78 -8.95
N ASP A 39 3.61 -24.66 -9.58
CA ASP A 39 4.95 -24.33 -10.04
C ASP A 39 4.94 -23.67 -11.44
N ASP A 40 6.10 -23.19 -11.88
CA ASP A 40 6.28 -22.53 -13.18
C ASP A 40 6.06 -23.46 -14.39
N THR A 41 5.86 -24.77 -14.17
CA THR A 41 5.57 -25.75 -15.25
C THR A 41 4.08 -26.03 -15.41
N SER A 42 3.27 -25.55 -14.46
CA SER A 42 1.82 -25.66 -14.50
C SER A 42 1.20 -24.76 -15.59
N THR A 43 -0.07 -25.03 -15.90
CA THR A 43 -0.84 -24.19 -16.82
C THR A 43 -0.97 -22.78 -16.26
N GLU A 44 -0.55 -21.80 -17.06
CA GLU A 44 -0.67 -20.39 -16.73
C GLU A 44 -2.15 -19.97 -16.64
N GLU A 45 -2.46 -19.12 -15.68
CA GLU A 45 -3.76 -18.49 -15.56
C GLU A 45 -3.97 -17.47 -16.68
N ALA A 46 -5.10 -17.53 -17.37
CA ALA A 46 -5.50 -16.53 -18.36
C ALA A 46 -6.00 -15.22 -17.70
N ALA A 47 -5.26 -14.72 -16.71
CA ALA A 47 -5.68 -13.63 -15.83
C ALA A 47 -5.41 -12.23 -16.41
N THR A 48 -4.53 -12.10 -17.40
CA THR A 48 -4.11 -10.80 -17.95
C THR A 48 -4.63 -10.60 -19.36
N THR A 49 -4.80 -9.33 -19.74
CA THR A 49 -5.23 -8.92 -21.08
C THR A 49 -4.44 -7.72 -21.58
N GLY A 50 -4.29 -7.63 -22.90
CA GLY A 50 -3.50 -6.60 -23.57
C GLY A 50 -2.00 -6.80 -23.39
N SER A 51 -1.25 -5.70 -23.46
CA SER A 51 0.21 -5.69 -23.30
C SER A 51 0.60 -4.95 -22.04
N ALA A 52 1.58 -5.49 -21.31
CA ALA A 52 2.19 -4.77 -20.21
C ALA A 52 2.90 -3.51 -20.72
N ALA A 53 2.79 -2.42 -19.97
CA ALA A 53 3.41 -1.16 -20.33
C ALA A 53 4.02 -0.48 -19.11
N VAL A 54 5.18 0.15 -19.32
CA VAL A 54 5.75 1.10 -18.36
C VAL A 54 4.95 2.40 -18.45
N GLU A 55 4.51 2.92 -17.32
CA GLU A 55 3.68 4.11 -17.25
C GLU A 55 4.45 5.30 -17.87
N THR A 56 3.87 5.88 -18.93
CA THR A 56 4.44 7.03 -19.65
C THR A 56 3.95 8.37 -19.11
N ASN A 57 2.96 8.36 -18.21
CA ASN A 57 2.39 9.55 -17.60
C ASN A 57 2.40 9.42 -16.07
N PRO A 58 3.07 10.31 -15.33
CA PRO A 58 3.78 11.49 -15.79
C PRO A 58 5.14 11.13 -16.39
N ASN A 59 5.46 11.79 -17.50
CA ASN A 59 6.81 11.96 -18.03
C ASN A 59 6.96 13.45 -18.33
N THR A 60 7.31 14.22 -17.30
CA THR A 60 7.47 15.67 -17.37
C THR A 60 8.92 16.05 -17.18
N THR A 61 9.25 17.27 -17.55
CA THR A 61 10.52 17.91 -17.22
C THR A 61 10.35 18.89 -16.07
N LEU A 62 11.45 19.22 -15.40
CA LEU A 62 11.56 20.38 -14.55
C LEU A 62 11.56 21.64 -15.42
N SER A 63 10.72 22.62 -15.10
CA SER A 63 10.71 23.92 -15.76
C SER A 63 11.73 24.88 -15.15
N ALA A 64 12.12 24.67 -13.90
CA ALA A 64 13.18 25.39 -13.20
C ALA A 64 14.16 24.41 -12.53
N ALA A 65 15.35 24.88 -12.18
CA ALA A 65 16.29 24.05 -11.42
C ALA A 65 15.73 23.74 -10.02
N GLY A 66 15.99 22.52 -9.52
CA GLY A 66 15.68 22.10 -8.16
C GLY A 66 16.94 21.66 -7.43
N GLY A 67 16.94 21.71 -6.09
CA GLY A 67 18.07 21.29 -5.27
C GLY A 67 18.46 22.28 -4.18
N SER A 68 19.70 22.19 -3.73
CA SER A 68 20.26 22.89 -2.57
C SER A 68 20.30 24.42 -2.70
N GLY A 69 20.36 24.95 -3.92
CA GLY A 69 20.38 26.39 -4.20
C GLY A 69 19.02 27.10 -4.14
N VAL A 70 17.93 26.35 -3.94
CA VAL A 70 16.55 26.84 -3.82
C VAL A 70 15.92 26.20 -2.57
N ASP A 71 14.69 25.71 -2.66
CA ASP A 71 14.09 24.84 -1.66
C ASP A 71 14.36 23.38 -2.08
N PRO A 72 15.15 22.61 -1.33
CA PRO A 72 15.48 21.24 -1.68
C PRO A 72 14.28 20.30 -1.61
N THR A 73 13.12 20.73 -1.09
CA THR A 73 11.89 19.94 -1.06
C THR A 73 10.89 20.31 -2.15
N SER A 74 11.19 21.33 -2.97
CA SER A 74 10.26 21.86 -3.97
C SER A 74 10.79 21.68 -5.39
N LEU A 75 9.93 21.13 -6.26
CA LEU A 75 10.21 20.92 -7.68
C LEU A 75 9.16 21.64 -8.52
N THR A 76 9.59 22.48 -9.45
CA THR A 76 8.68 23.08 -10.44
C THR A 76 8.76 22.27 -11.73
N VAL A 77 7.65 21.59 -12.07
CA VAL A 77 7.53 20.76 -13.28
C VAL A 77 6.83 21.52 -14.39
N THR A 78 7.00 21.08 -15.64
CA THR A 78 6.27 21.61 -16.80
C THR A 78 4.79 21.24 -16.74
N SER A 79 4.47 20.00 -16.33
CA SER A 79 3.10 19.56 -16.08
C SER A 79 3.06 18.64 -14.88
N ALA A 80 2.13 18.91 -13.95
CA ALA A 80 1.85 18.04 -12.83
C ALA A 80 0.66 17.09 -13.07
N THR A 81 0.12 17.05 -14.30
CA THR A 81 -0.96 16.14 -14.65
C THR A 81 -0.54 14.70 -14.39
N SER A 82 -1.42 13.94 -13.73
CA SER A 82 -1.20 12.53 -13.37
C SER A 82 -0.06 12.26 -12.39
N ILE A 83 0.59 13.30 -11.82
CA ILE A 83 1.45 13.13 -10.66
C ILE A 83 0.56 12.84 -9.45
N ALA A 84 0.75 11.68 -8.84
CA ALA A 84 0.00 11.26 -7.67
C ALA A 84 0.83 11.48 -6.40
N VAL A 85 0.17 11.98 -5.36
CA VAL A 85 0.73 12.09 -4.01
C VAL A 85 1.01 10.69 -3.44
N ALA A 86 2.03 10.60 -2.58
CA ALA A 86 2.50 9.38 -1.93
C ALA A 86 3.00 8.29 -2.89
N ARG A 87 3.33 8.65 -4.14
CA ARG A 87 4.01 7.78 -5.10
C ARG A 87 5.47 8.14 -5.24
N VAL A 88 6.28 7.13 -5.60
CA VAL A 88 7.70 7.26 -5.91
C VAL A 88 7.86 7.52 -7.41
N TYR A 89 8.68 8.50 -7.74
CA TYR A 89 9.07 8.86 -9.11
C TYR A 89 10.59 8.97 -9.20
N ARG A 90 11.15 8.72 -10.37
CA ARG A 90 12.57 8.94 -10.63
C ARG A 90 12.79 10.32 -11.22
N LEU A 91 13.58 11.12 -10.53
CA LEU A 91 14.16 12.35 -11.04
C LEU A 91 15.52 12.04 -11.66
N ALA A 92 15.76 12.47 -12.89
CA ALA A 92 17.01 12.19 -13.60
C ALA A 92 17.46 13.40 -14.43
N ALA A 93 18.75 13.73 -14.32
CA ALA A 93 19.41 14.74 -15.15
C ALA A 93 20.08 14.09 -16.37
N ALA A 94 20.29 14.88 -17.44
CA ALA A 94 21.04 14.44 -18.62
C ALA A 94 22.51 14.08 -18.32
N SER A 95 23.05 14.57 -17.19
CA SER A 95 24.40 14.23 -16.70
C SER A 95 24.52 12.80 -16.15
N GLY A 96 23.42 12.07 -16.02
CA GLY A 96 23.38 10.70 -15.46
C GLY A 96 23.08 10.63 -13.95
N LEU A 97 22.96 11.78 -13.27
CA LEU A 97 22.49 11.83 -11.89
C LEU A 97 21.02 11.45 -11.80
N TYR A 98 20.66 10.66 -10.80
CA TYR A 98 19.27 10.31 -10.52
C TYR A 98 19.00 10.15 -9.03
N GLU A 99 17.74 10.35 -8.65
CA GLU A 99 17.24 10.18 -7.29
C GLU A 99 15.76 9.78 -7.36
N ASP A 100 15.37 8.82 -6.50
CA ASP A 100 13.99 8.40 -6.39
C ASP A 100 13.30 9.23 -5.30
N VAL A 101 12.27 9.98 -5.70
CA VAL A 101 11.60 10.96 -4.86
C VAL A 101 10.15 10.53 -4.60
N THR A 102 9.72 10.64 -3.34
CA THR A 102 8.31 10.44 -2.97
C THR A 102 7.58 11.77 -2.96
N ILE A 103 6.45 11.86 -3.65
CA ILE A 103 5.66 13.11 -3.70
C ILE A 103 4.84 13.28 -2.44
N ALA A 104 5.01 14.41 -1.75
CA ALA A 104 4.24 14.76 -0.56
C ALA A 104 2.99 15.58 -0.92
N SER A 105 3.07 16.49 -1.90
CA SER A 105 1.93 17.28 -2.35
C SER A 105 2.12 17.79 -3.78
N VAL A 106 1.03 18.18 -4.40
CA VAL A 106 1.01 18.80 -5.74
C VAL A 106 0.12 20.04 -5.67
N SER A 107 0.65 21.18 -6.10
CA SER A 107 -0.07 22.45 -6.19
C SER A 107 0.26 23.14 -7.51
N GLY A 108 -0.68 23.16 -8.44
CA GLY A 108 -0.44 23.64 -9.80
C GLY A 108 0.70 22.85 -10.47
N THR A 109 1.80 23.53 -10.81
CA THR A 109 3.02 22.93 -11.37
C THR A 109 4.12 22.71 -10.33
N THR A 110 3.88 23.05 -9.07
CA THR A 110 4.81 22.82 -7.98
C THR A 110 4.51 21.50 -7.31
N VAL A 111 5.53 20.66 -7.20
CA VAL A 111 5.51 19.35 -6.59
C VAL A 111 6.43 19.39 -5.38
N THR A 112 5.90 19.08 -4.21
CA THR A 112 6.72 18.98 -2.99
C THR A 112 7.11 17.53 -2.78
N VAL A 113 8.39 17.26 -2.58
CA VAL A 113 8.92 15.93 -2.27
C VAL A 113 9.04 15.74 -0.76
N LYS A 114 8.89 14.49 -0.29
CA LYS A 114 8.87 14.18 1.14
C LYS A 114 10.25 14.34 1.78
N GLN A 115 11.30 13.95 1.09
CA GLN A 115 12.69 14.10 1.52
C GLN A 115 13.37 15.22 0.72
N PRO A 116 14.25 16.02 1.35
CA PRO A 116 15.03 17.01 0.63
C PRO A 116 15.95 16.32 -0.38
N LEU A 117 16.05 16.91 -1.57
CA LEU A 117 16.92 16.44 -2.64
C LEU A 117 18.38 16.46 -2.20
N ILE A 118 19.08 15.37 -2.50
CA ILE A 118 20.51 15.25 -2.20
C ILE A 118 21.35 15.95 -3.29
N ASN A 119 20.87 15.93 -4.54
CA ASN A 119 21.58 16.48 -5.70
C ASN A 119 20.87 17.70 -6.29
N ASP A 120 21.64 18.52 -7.00
CA ASP A 120 21.09 19.62 -7.79
C ASP A 120 20.69 19.12 -9.19
N TYR A 121 19.47 19.48 -9.60
CA TYR A 121 18.90 19.11 -10.89
C TYR A 121 18.62 20.35 -11.73
N PRO A 122 19.26 20.50 -12.91
CA PRO A 122 19.01 21.63 -13.78
C PRO A 122 17.60 21.58 -14.41
N SER A 123 17.14 22.73 -14.91
CA SER A 123 15.94 22.78 -15.76
C SER A 123 16.08 21.83 -16.95
N GLY A 124 15.00 21.18 -17.34
CA GLY A 124 14.98 20.12 -18.35
C GLY A 124 15.23 18.71 -17.81
N SER A 125 15.63 18.54 -16.54
CA SER A 125 15.70 17.22 -15.90
C SER A 125 14.33 16.53 -15.90
N THR A 126 14.28 15.22 -16.04
CA THR A 126 13.02 14.48 -16.21
C THR A 126 12.52 13.88 -14.91
N LEU A 127 11.22 13.99 -14.65
CA LEU A 127 10.51 13.28 -13.58
C LEU A 127 9.58 12.24 -14.21
N LYS A 128 9.83 10.97 -13.91
CA LYS A 128 9.19 9.82 -14.57
C LYS A 128 8.69 8.79 -13.56
N SER A 129 7.54 8.18 -13.85
CA SER A 129 7.03 7.05 -13.05
C SER A 129 7.94 5.82 -13.14
N CYS A 130 8.09 5.05 -12.08
CA CYS A 130 8.78 3.74 -12.11
C CYS A 130 7.81 2.55 -12.21
N ARG A 131 6.53 2.85 -12.43
CA ARG A 131 5.45 1.87 -12.43
C ARG A 131 5.28 1.21 -13.79
N ALA A 132 5.02 -0.08 -13.78
CA ALA A 132 4.50 -0.84 -14.91
C ALA A 132 3.13 -1.43 -14.58
N THR A 133 2.30 -1.60 -15.61
CA THR A 133 0.93 -2.08 -15.46
C THR A 133 0.55 -3.03 -16.58
N ILE A 134 -0.30 -4.01 -16.28
CA ILE A 134 -0.99 -4.85 -17.26
C ILE A 134 -2.47 -4.96 -16.89
N GLY A 135 -3.35 -4.98 -17.89
CA GLY A 135 -4.78 -5.13 -17.68
C GLY A 135 -5.12 -6.53 -17.17
N ILE A 136 -6.15 -6.63 -16.33
CA ILE A 136 -6.71 -7.91 -15.88
C ILE A 136 -7.86 -8.29 -16.80
N ASP A 137 -7.92 -9.56 -17.18
CA ASP A 137 -8.97 -10.09 -18.05
C ASP A 137 -10.33 -10.07 -17.35
N ALA A 138 -11.34 -9.54 -18.06
CA ALA A 138 -12.67 -9.34 -17.51
C ALA A 138 -13.43 -10.65 -17.28
N THR A 139 -13.15 -11.69 -18.07
CA THR A 139 -13.77 -13.01 -17.90
C THR A 139 -13.15 -13.75 -16.73
N TRP A 140 -11.83 -13.66 -16.58
CA TRP A 140 -11.10 -14.27 -15.47
C TRP A 140 -11.52 -13.67 -14.11
N VAL A 141 -11.64 -12.34 -14.02
CA VAL A 141 -12.08 -11.63 -12.79
C VAL A 141 -13.53 -11.93 -12.38
N ALA A 142 -14.36 -12.36 -13.34
CA ALA A 142 -15.78 -12.65 -13.10
C ALA A 142 -16.04 -14.13 -12.78
N ASP A 143 -15.06 -15.01 -12.93
CA ASP A 143 -15.20 -16.45 -12.64
C ASP A 143 -15.10 -16.71 -11.13
N LEU A 144 -16.14 -17.34 -10.56
CA LEU A 144 -16.18 -17.68 -9.15
C LEU A 144 -15.11 -18.70 -8.75
N ASN A 145 -14.62 -19.53 -9.68
CA ASN A 145 -13.58 -20.52 -9.39
C ASN A 145 -12.23 -19.86 -9.14
N ASN A 146 -12.04 -18.62 -9.58
CA ASN A 146 -10.80 -17.86 -9.40
C ASN A 146 -10.80 -17.04 -8.10
N LEU A 147 -11.88 -17.11 -7.30
CA LEU A 147 -11.96 -16.33 -6.07
C LEU A 147 -10.94 -16.84 -5.04
N SER A 148 -10.13 -15.93 -4.51
CA SER A 148 -9.17 -16.24 -3.46
C SER A 148 -9.87 -16.77 -2.20
N PRO A 149 -9.30 -17.77 -1.51
CA PRO A 149 -9.82 -18.26 -0.24
C PRO A 149 -9.83 -17.16 0.84
N THR A 150 -11.00 -16.88 1.42
CA THR A 150 -11.18 -15.76 2.37
C THR A 150 -10.49 -15.96 3.73
N TRP A 151 -9.95 -17.15 4.03
CA TRP A 151 -9.35 -17.50 5.34
C TRP A 151 -7.86 -17.71 5.33
N THR A 152 -7.24 -17.64 4.16
CA THR A 152 -5.83 -17.94 4.04
C THR A 152 -5.06 -16.63 4.04
N PRO A 153 -4.09 -16.43 4.94
CA PRO A 153 -3.24 -15.23 4.94
C PRO A 153 -2.24 -15.23 3.77
N ASN A 154 -2.04 -16.38 3.14
CA ASN A 154 -1.19 -16.52 1.96
C ASN A 154 -1.94 -16.07 0.71
N PRO A 155 -1.28 -15.32 -0.19
CA PRO A 155 -1.87 -14.94 -1.46
C PRO A 155 -2.20 -16.16 -2.31
N ALA A 156 -3.29 -16.10 -3.09
CA ALA A 156 -3.72 -17.17 -3.98
C ALA A 156 -3.00 -17.15 -5.33
N TYR A 157 -2.55 -15.98 -5.79
CA TYR A 157 -1.90 -15.83 -7.10
C TYR A 157 -0.55 -15.13 -7.00
N ARG A 158 0.36 -15.59 -7.87
CA ARG A 158 1.66 -14.98 -8.13
C ARG A 158 1.68 -14.50 -9.58
N VAL A 159 2.11 -13.27 -9.77
CA VAL A 159 2.43 -12.70 -11.08
C VAL A 159 3.94 -12.52 -11.19
N ARG A 160 4.53 -13.09 -12.23
CA ARG A 160 5.93 -12.86 -12.60
C ARG A 160 5.99 -11.80 -13.66
N TRP A 161 6.88 -10.83 -13.45
CA TRP A 161 7.19 -9.78 -14.41
C TRP A 161 8.62 -9.99 -14.90
N THR A 162 8.78 -10.13 -16.22
CA THR A 162 10.09 -10.11 -16.86
C THR A 162 10.31 -8.72 -17.44
N VAL A 163 11.36 -8.07 -16.96
CA VAL A 163 11.60 -6.63 -17.14
C VAL A 163 12.99 -6.41 -17.67
N VAL A 164 13.14 -5.45 -18.58
CA VAL A 164 14.46 -4.98 -19.02
C VAL A 164 14.71 -3.61 -18.39
N ASP A 165 15.83 -3.48 -17.68
CA ASP A 165 16.21 -2.23 -17.03
C ASP A 165 16.78 -1.20 -18.03
N GLY A 166 17.06 0.01 -17.54
CA GLY A 166 17.63 1.09 -18.36
C GLY A 166 19.02 0.80 -18.92
N ALA A 167 19.75 -0.18 -18.37
CA ALA A 167 21.06 -0.61 -18.85
C ALA A 167 20.98 -1.81 -19.81
N GLY A 168 19.79 -2.38 -20.02
CA GLY A 168 19.54 -3.52 -20.89
C GLY A 168 19.62 -4.88 -20.21
N ALA A 169 19.78 -4.95 -18.89
CA ALA A 169 19.76 -6.23 -18.18
C ALA A 169 18.33 -6.70 -17.95
N THR A 170 18.11 -8.02 -18.10
CA THR A 170 16.82 -8.65 -17.81
C THR A 170 16.73 -9.03 -16.35
N GLN A 171 15.65 -8.61 -15.69
CA GLN A 171 15.35 -8.87 -14.30
C GLN A 171 13.95 -9.49 -14.18
N VAL A 172 13.75 -10.28 -13.13
CA VAL A 172 12.50 -11.00 -12.89
C VAL A 172 11.98 -10.59 -11.52
N TYR A 173 10.73 -10.11 -11.49
CA TYR A 173 10.05 -9.74 -10.25
C TYR A 173 8.82 -10.59 -10.05
N ASP A 174 8.76 -11.27 -8.92
CA ASP A 174 7.52 -11.91 -8.47
C ASP A 174 6.74 -10.93 -7.59
N ARG A 175 5.45 -10.81 -7.87
CA ARG A 175 4.46 -10.09 -7.06
C ARG A 175 3.28 -11.01 -6.80
N TYR A 176 2.48 -10.65 -5.81
CA TYR A 176 1.36 -11.47 -5.38
C TYR A 176 0.08 -10.65 -5.40
N PHE A 177 -1.02 -11.32 -5.72
CA PHE A 177 -2.33 -10.70 -5.69
C PHE A 177 -3.41 -11.72 -5.31
N ASP A 178 -4.57 -11.18 -4.91
CA ASP A 178 -5.75 -11.95 -4.56
C ASP A 178 -6.97 -11.43 -5.31
N LEU A 179 -7.86 -12.33 -5.72
CA LEU A 179 -9.18 -11.98 -6.27
C LEU A 179 -10.22 -12.06 -5.16
N VAL A 180 -10.72 -10.91 -4.74
CA VAL A 180 -11.44 -10.74 -3.47
C VAL A 180 -12.80 -10.13 -3.70
N ARG A 181 -13.80 -10.52 -2.91
CA ARG A 181 -15.12 -9.85 -2.95
C ARG A 181 -15.07 -8.45 -2.34
N TYR A 182 -14.24 -8.30 -1.30
CA TYR A 182 -14.12 -7.09 -0.52
C TYR A 182 -12.64 -6.85 -0.24
N ALA A 183 -12.08 -5.77 -0.80
CA ALA A 183 -10.74 -5.34 -0.44
C ALA A 183 -10.73 -4.80 0.98
N ALA A 184 -9.77 -5.22 1.80
CA ALA A 184 -9.68 -4.74 3.17
C ALA A 184 -9.27 -3.27 3.18
N ARG A 185 -10.06 -2.41 3.84
CA ARG A 185 -9.76 -0.98 4.02
C ARG A 185 -9.99 -0.58 5.47
N HIS A 186 -9.07 0.23 6.01
CA HIS A 186 -9.17 0.71 7.38
C HIS A 186 -10.21 1.83 7.56
N GLY A 187 -10.47 2.66 6.54
CA GLY A 187 -11.42 3.78 6.61
C GLY A 187 -11.05 4.90 7.61
N VAL A 188 -9.94 4.75 8.34
CA VAL A 188 -9.45 5.73 9.32
C VAL A 188 -8.91 6.98 8.64
N THR A 189 -9.31 8.14 9.17
CA THR A 189 -8.80 9.46 8.75
C THR A 189 -8.03 10.13 9.89
N PRO A 190 -7.11 11.08 9.61
CA PRO A 190 -6.36 11.77 10.67
C PRO A 190 -7.23 12.40 11.77
N PRO A 191 -8.38 13.06 11.47
CA PRO A 191 -9.26 13.58 12.53
C PRO A 191 -9.83 12.51 13.46
N MET A 192 -10.01 11.28 13.00
CA MET A 192 -10.46 10.18 13.86
C MET A 192 -9.39 9.77 14.87
N VAL A 193 -8.11 9.80 14.45
CA VAL A 193 -6.98 9.55 15.34
C VAL A 193 -6.86 10.68 16.35
N GLU A 194 -6.95 11.94 15.91
CA GLU A 194 -6.93 13.12 16.78
C GLU A 194 -8.07 13.12 17.81
N ALA A 195 -9.30 12.74 17.41
CA ALA A 195 -10.42 12.63 18.33
C ALA A 195 -10.20 11.57 19.42
N ARG A 196 -9.48 10.49 19.10
CA ARG A 196 -9.14 9.42 20.04
C ARG A 196 -7.94 9.77 20.91
N TRP A 197 -6.96 10.47 20.34
CA TRP A 197 -5.73 10.89 20.97
C TRP A 197 -5.43 12.36 20.64
N PRO A 198 -5.94 13.29 21.47
CA PRO A 198 -5.71 14.72 21.27
C PRO A 198 -4.22 15.08 21.34
N GLY A 199 -3.78 15.96 20.44
CA GLY A 199 -2.38 16.34 20.27
C GLY A 199 -1.60 15.40 19.34
N TRP A 200 -2.27 14.48 18.64
CA TRP A 200 -1.65 13.60 17.66
C TRP A 200 -0.97 14.40 16.55
N LEU A 201 -1.70 15.33 15.93
CA LEU A 201 -1.18 16.11 14.79
C LEU A 201 0.06 16.94 15.17
N ASP A 202 0.07 17.49 16.37
CA ASP A 202 1.19 18.28 16.89
C ASP A 202 2.40 17.39 17.23
N GLY A 203 2.15 16.15 17.65
CA GLY A 203 3.16 15.15 18.01
C GLY A 203 3.81 14.44 16.82
N LEU A 204 3.35 14.67 15.59
CA LEU A 204 3.89 14.01 14.40
C LEU A 204 5.34 14.43 14.09
N PRO A 205 6.19 13.49 13.63
CA PRO A 205 7.49 13.83 13.04
C PRO A 205 7.34 14.80 11.87
N LEU A 206 8.33 15.66 11.64
CA LEU A 206 8.31 16.71 10.59
C LEU A 206 7.88 16.15 9.22
N ASP A 207 8.43 15.01 8.81
CA ASP A 207 8.14 14.37 7.51
C ASP A 207 6.70 13.84 7.40
N CYS A 208 6.03 13.60 8.53
CA CYS A 208 4.66 13.10 8.59
C CYS A 208 3.64 14.21 8.90
N ARG A 209 4.08 15.46 9.11
CA ARG A 209 3.14 16.58 9.29
C ARG A 209 2.52 17.01 7.96
N THR A 210 3.29 16.95 6.87
CA THR A 210 2.86 17.35 5.54
C THR A 210 1.68 16.52 5.03
N ASP A 211 1.61 15.23 5.37
CA ASP A 211 0.50 14.34 5.03
C ASP A 211 -0.48 14.12 6.20
N GLN A 212 -0.37 14.93 7.27
CA GLN A 212 -1.19 14.82 8.49
C GLN A 212 -1.15 13.42 9.14
N GLY A 213 -0.05 12.67 8.96
CA GLY A 213 0.12 11.34 9.53
C GLY A 213 -0.58 10.22 8.77
N ARG A 214 -1.11 10.49 7.56
CA ARG A 214 -1.75 9.46 6.71
C ARG A 214 -0.82 8.28 6.44
N SER A 215 0.44 8.54 6.14
CA SER A 215 1.42 7.47 5.93
C SER A 215 1.65 6.60 7.18
N ILE A 216 1.51 7.16 8.39
CA ILE A 216 1.58 6.37 9.64
C ILE A 216 0.33 5.50 9.79
N ILE A 217 -0.85 6.03 9.47
CA ILE A 217 -2.10 5.27 9.49
C ILE A 217 -2.04 4.10 8.48
N ASP A 218 -1.54 4.33 7.27
CA ASP A 218 -1.41 3.29 6.26
C ASP A 218 -0.39 2.22 6.68
N ARG A 219 0.72 2.63 7.30
CA ARG A 219 1.71 1.71 7.91
C ARG A 219 1.08 0.92 9.06
N ALA A 220 0.24 1.55 9.89
CA ALA A 220 -0.44 0.91 11.00
C ALA A 220 -1.41 -0.16 10.53
N PHE A 221 -2.15 0.10 9.46
CA PHE A 221 -3.02 -0.90 8.86
C PHE A 221 -2.22 -2.08 8.30
N LYS A 222 -1.07 -1.83 7.66
CA LYS A 222 -0.17 -2.92 7.22
C LYS A 222 0.38 -3.73 8.39
N ALA A 223 0.77 -3.09 9.49
CA ALA A 223 1.21 -3.77 10.69
C ALA A 223 0.10 -4.64 11.29
N LEU A 224 -1.13 -4.12 11.34
CA LEU A 224 -2.31 -4.89 11.77
C LEU A 224 -2.52 -6.13 10.90
N ARG A 225 -2.36 -6.02 9.56
CA ARG A 225 -2.43 -7.19 8.66
C ARG A 225 -1.41 -8.27 9.04
N PHE A 226 -0.16 -7.89 9.32
CA PHE A 226 0.84 -8.85 9.78
C PHE A 226 0.51 -9.48 11.13
N ASP A 227 -0.06 -8.69 12.05
CA ASP A 227 -0.52 -9.23 13.33
C ASP A 227 -1.63 -10.27 13.11
N LEU A 228 -2.60 -10.01 12.20
CA LEU A 228 -3.63 -10.97 11.79
C LEU A 228 -3.06 -12.24 11.15
N TYR A 229 -2.04 -12.10 10.30
CA TYR A 229 -1.38 -13.24 9.68
C TYR A 229 -0.68 -14.13 10.70
N GLY A 230 -0.12 -13.55 11.77
CA GLY A 230 0.43 -14.29 12.90
C GLY A 230 -0.60 -15.20 13.60
N ASP A 231 -1.88 -14.82 13.57
CA ASP A 231 -3.00 -15.60 14.10
C ASP A 231 -3.73 -16.42 13.01
N ASN A 232 -3.12 -16.57 11.83
CA ASN A 232 -3.65 -17.27 10.66
C ASN A 232 -5.05 -16.75 10.25
N LYS A 233 -5.26 -15.44 10.32
CA LYS A 233 -6.47 -14.76 9.85
C LYS A 233 -6.11 -13.90 8.64
N ALA A 234 -6.84 -14.07 7.54
CA ALA A 234 -6.80 -13.11 6.45
C ALA A 234 -7.41 -11.78 6.90
N ASP A 235 -6.91 -10.67 6.35
CA ASP A 235 -7.39 -9.32 6.62
C ASP A 235 -8.84 -9.11 6.17
N GLN A 236 -9.23 -9.77 5.08
CA GLN A 236 -10.61 -9.76 4.54
C GLN A 236 -11.62 -10.53 5.41
N ALA A 237 -11.13 -11.37 6.33
CA ALA A 237 -12.00 -12.16 7.20
C ALA A 237 -12.71 -11.29 8.27
N ILE A 238 -12.14 -10.12 8.61
CA ILE A 238 -12.73 -9.20 9.58
C ILE A 238 -13.70 -8.25 8.86
N ARG A 239 -14.98 -8.64 8.86
CA ARG A 239 -16.06 -7.85 8.23
C ARG A 239 -16.51 -6.64 9.04
N ASN A 240 -16.11 -6.54 10.32
CA ASN A 240 -16.48 -5.40 11.15
C ASN A 240 -15.49 -4.24 10.94
N ALA A 241 -15.89 -3.28 10.11
CA ALA A 241 -15.10 -2.09 9.79
C ALA A 241 -14.77 -1.24 11.02
N GLU A 242 -15.65 -1.21 12.04
CA GLU A 242 -15.38 -0.46 13.29
C GLU A 242 -14.26 -1.09 14.10
N ALA A 243 -14.22 -2.44 14.15
CA ALA A 243 -13.14 -3.17 14.81
C ALA A 243 -11.79 -2.96 14.10
N VAL A 244 -11.78 -3.01 12.77
CA VAL A 244 -10.57 -2.73 11.97
C VAL A 244 -10.12 -1.28 12.16
N ALA A 245 -11.06 -0.33 12.17
CA ALA A 245 -10.76 1.08 12.38
C ALA A 245 -10.17 1.34 13.76
N GLU A 246 -10.77 0.84 14.85
CA GLU A 246 -10.26 1.01 16.21
C GLU A 246 -8.86 0.38 16.36
N LEU A 247 -8.66 -0.83 15.84
CA LEU A 247 -7.33 -1.48 15.88
C LEU A 247 -6.30 -0.71 15.08
N THR A 248 -6.67 -0.15 13.92
CA THR A 248 -5.77 0.66 13.10
C THR A 248 -5.40 1.96 13.80
N ILE A 249 -6.36 2.63 14.48
CA ILE A 249 -6.10 3.86 15.26
C ILE A 249 -5.10 3.58 16.39
N LEU A 250 -5.33 2.51 17.16
CA LEU A 250 -4.45 2.13 18.28
C LEU A 250 -3.05 1.72 17.77
N ARG A 251 -2.99 1.03 16.63
CA ARG A 251 -1.70 0.67 16.01
C ARG A 251 -0.95 1.90 15.46
N ALA A 252 -1.67 2.90 14.95
CA ALA A 252 -1.07 4.17 14.49
C ALA A 252 -0.46 4.95 15.66
N GLN A 253 -1.14 4.98 16.81
CA GLN A 253 -0.59 5.56 18.04
C GLN A 253 0.74 4.89 18.44
N LEU A 254 0.78 3.56 18.45
CA LEU A 254 2.00 2.81 18.75
C LEU A 254 3.14 3.16 17.80
N LEU A 255 2.88 3.14 16.49
CA LEU A 255 3.90 3.45 15.49
C LEU A 255 4.46 4.87 15.62
N ALA A 256 3.64 5.88 15.95
CA ALA A 256 4.16 7.23 16.16
C ALA A 256 5.09 7.32 17.37
N ILE A 257 4.80 6.57 18.45
CA ILE A 257 5.68 6.51 19.62
C ILE A 257 7.00 5.80 19.27
N GLU A 258 6.96 4.73 18.46
CA GLU A 258 8.14 4.02 17.98
C GLU A 258 9.00 4.87 17.02
N ASP A 259 8.37 5.62 16.12
CA ASP A 259 9.07 6.54 15.21
C ASP A 259 9.74 7.69 16.00
N ALA A 260 9.08 8.23 17.03
CA ALA A 260 9.66 9.22 17.92
C ALA A 260 10.87 8.67 18.70
N ALA A 261 10.83 7.40 19.12
CA ALA A 261 11.96 6.71 19.75
C ALA A 261 13.17 6.61 18.83
N THR A 262 12.93 6.18 17.58
CA THR A 262 13.98 5.90 16.60
C THR A 262 14.68 7.17 16.13
N THR A 263 13.97 8.29 16.13
CA THR A 263 14.50 9.61 15.75
C THR A 263 15.22 10.35 16.89
N GLY A 264 15.43 9.70 18.03
CA GLY A 264 16.12 10.29 19.20
C GLY A 264 15.25 11.21 20.05
N GLY A 265 13.92 11.20 19.83
CA GLY A 265 12.96 11.86 20.70
C GLY A 265 12.87 11.16 22.07
N GLY A 266 12.60 11.93 23.12
CA GLY A 266 12.39 11.37 24.45
C GLY A 266 11.14 10.49 24.48
N VAL A 267 11.32 9.17 24.60
CA VAL A 267 10.22 8.24 24.81
C VAL A 267 9.92 8.19 26.30
N ASP A 268 8.72 8.59 26.68
CA ASP A 268 8.17 8.19 27.97
C ASP A 268 7.80 6.70 27.86
N GLY A 269 8.69 5.80 28.29
CA GLY A 269 8.50 4.35 28.19
C GLY A 269 7.16 3.87 28.76
N ASN A 270 6.62 4.58 29.76
CA ASN A 270 5.29 4.30 30.30
C ASN A 270 4.17 4.55 29.29
N ARG A 271 4.30 5.54 28.39
CA ARG A 271 3.31 5.80 27.33
C ARG A 271 3.29 4.67 26.31
N TYR A 272 4.46 4.17 25.92
CA TYR A 272 4.56 3.04 25.01
C TYR A 272 3.88 1.79 25.60
N GLU A 273 4.25 1.41 26.83
CA GLU A 273 3.69 0.23 27.50
C GLU A 273 2.16 0.34 27.68
N ASN A 274 1.65 1.52 28.03
CA ASN A 274 0.21 1.73 28.15
C ASN A 274 -0.51 1.63 26.80
N ALA A 275 0.02 2.25 25.74
CA ALA A 275 -0.56 2.15 24.41
C ALA A 275 -0.55 0.70 23.91
N LYS A 276 0.55 -0.04 24.18
CA LYS A 276 0.70 -1.45 23.80
C LYS A 276 -0.32 -2.31 24.52
N LYS A 277 -0.47 -2.13 25.83
CA LYS A 277 -1.46 -2.85 26.63
C LYS A 277 -2.88 -2.64 26.12
N VAL A 278 -3.25 -1.41 25.76
CA VAL A 278 -4.59 -1.10 25.23
C VAL A 278 -4.81 -1.76 23.87
N TYR A 279 -3.83 -1.70 22.97
CA TYR A 279 -3.88 -2.40 21.69
C TYR A 279 -4.03 -3.91 21.87
N ASP A 280 -3.15 -4.53 22.66
CA ASP A 280 -3.16 -5.97 22.88
C ASP A 280 -4.49 -6.44 23.50
N GLN A 281 -5.06 -5.66 24.44
CA GLN A 281 -6.38 -5.96 25.02
C GLN A 281 -7.50 -5.92 23.98
N ARG A 282 -7.54 -4.90 23.12
CA ARG A 282 -8.55 -4.78 22.06
C ARG A 282 -8.37 -5.83 20.98
N TYR A 283 -7.14 -6.13 20.61
CA TYR A 283 -6.82 -7.16 19.64
C TYR A 283 -7.27 -8.54 20.16
N GLN A 284 -6.99 -8.86 21.42
CA GLN A 284 -7.49 -10.09 22.07
C GLN A 284 -9.02 -10.16 22.07
N GLN A 285 -9.70 -9.06 22.39
CA GLN A 285 -11.17 -8.99 22.43
C GLN A 285 -11.81 -9.18 21.05
N PHE A 286 -11.24 -8.59 19.99
CA PHE A 286 -11.86 -8.59 18.66
C PHE A 286 -11.42 -9.77 17.79
N VAL A 287 -10.20 -10.29 17.95
CA VAL A 287 -9.61 -11.29 17.06
C VAL A 287 -9.51 -12.67 17.69
N ARG A 288 -8.97 -12.77 18.93
CA ARG A 288 -8.64 -14.06 19.57
C ARG A 288 -9.77 -14.65 20.40
N ALA A 289 -10.61 -13.82 21.01
CA ALA A 289 -11.83 -14.21 21.71
C ALA A 289 -13.08 -13.52 21.09
N PRO A 290 -13.32 -13.70 19.79
CA PRO A 290 -14.30 -12.89 19.08
C PRO A 290 -15.73 -13.22 19.53
N VAL A 291 -16.46 -12.19 19.98
CA VAL A 291 -17.94 -12.19 20.02
C VAL A 291 -18.52 -11.80 18.65
N ILE A 292 -17.68 -11.20 17.79
CA ILE A 292 -18.02 -10.73 16.45
C ILE A 292 -17.91 -11.92 15.48
N ALA A 293 -18.94 -12.13 14.66
CA ALA A 293 -18.91 -13.18 13.64
C ALA A 293 -17.80 -12.91 12.62
N VAL A 294 -16.84 -13.83 12.54
CA VAL A 294 -15.83 -13.87 11.47
C VAL A 294 -16.39 -14.78 10.37
N ASP A 295 -16.49 -14.30 9.13
CA ASP A 295 -17.10 -15.09 8.06
C ASP A 295 -16.17 -16.20 7.62
N THR A 296 -16.41 -17.44 8.02
CA THR A 296 -15.64 -18.66 7.70
C THR A 296 -15.79 -19.19 6.28
N SER A 297 -16.69 -18.61 5.48
CA SER A 297 -17.22 -19.26 4.28
C SER A 297 -17.01 -18.50 2.98
N GLY A 298 -16.63 -17.21 3.03
CA GLY A 298 -16.42 -16.40 1.83
C GLY A 298 -17.68 -16.12 1.00
N GLY A 299 -18.85 -16.56 1.46
CA GLY A 299 -20.10 -16.57 0.70
C GLY A 299 -20.86 -15.25 0.66
N GLY A 300 -20.32 -14.16 1.22
CA GLY A 300 -21.02 -12.87 1.34
C GLY A 300 -22.17 -12.88 2.37
N ALA A 301 -22.86 -13.99 2.57
CA ALA A 301 -23.91 -14.15 3.58
C ALA A 301 -23.30 -14.25 5.00
N ALA A 302 -23.59 -13.27 5.86
CA ALA A 302 -23.44 -13.45 7.29
C ALA A 302 -24.64 -14.27 7.77
N GLN A 303 -24.42 -15.47 8.31
CA GLN A 303 -25.49 -16.15 9.04
C GLN A 303 -25.76 -15.34 10.33
N PRO A 304 -26.99 -14.84 10.55
CA PRO A 304 -27.30 -14.15 11.79
C PRO A 304 -27.10 -15.14 12.93
N ILE A 305 -26.15 -14.87 13.83
CA ILE A 305 -26.10 -15.57 15.11
C ILE A 305 -27.28 -15.03 15.91
N ALA A 306 -28.42 -15.70 15.81
CA ALA A 306 -29.55 -15.43 16.69
C ALA A 306 -29.11 -15.85 18.11
N PRO A 307 -29.07 -14.93 19.09
CA PRO A 307 -28.74 -15.31 20.46
C PRO A 307 -29.75 -16.35 20.94
N THR A 308 -29.27 -17.49 21.40
CA THR A 308 -30.13 -18.53 21.95
C THR A 308 -30.89 -17.94 23.14
N PRO A 309 -32.23 -17.92 23.12
CA PRO A 309 -32.97 -17.35 24.22
C PRO A 309 -32.65 -18.09 25.52
N LEU A 310 -32.36 -17.34 26.59
CA LEU A 310 -32.03 -17.85 27.93
C LEU A 310 -33.07 -18.82 28.52
N TRP A 311 -34.28 -18.88 27.94
CA TRP A 311 -35.38 -19.75 28.34
C TRP A 311 -35.41 -21.11 27.62
N ARG A 312 -34.40 -21.44 26.80
CA ARG A 312 -34.13 -22.80 26.34
C ARG A 312 -32.93 -23.39 27.07
N ARG A 313 -33.15 -23.88 28.29
CA ARG A 313 -32.36 -24.92 28.95
C ARG A 313 -33.31 -25.94 29.53
#